data_AF-A0A3Q2R0W8-F1
#
_entry.id   AF-A0A3Q2R0W8-F1
#
_cell.length_a   1.000
_cell.length_b   1.000
_cell.length_c   1.000
_cell.angle_alpha   90.00
_cell.angle_beta   90.00
_cell.angle_gamma   90.00
#
_symmetry.space_group_name_H-M   'P 1'
#
loop_
_entity.id
_entity.type
_entity.pdbx_description
1 polymer ?
#
loop_
_entity_poly.entity_id
_entity_poly.type
_entity_poly.pdbx_seq_one_letter_code
_entity_poly.pdbx_strand_id
1 'polypeptide(L)'
;MAVHAAHRCTYLHRLVTACTSIQSHSRHKEAFMRLVKRSCSSSGRTFSTASVRSNENDGQSSDSLKLSPKQTQRQALLLRRKRPLSPLERISSLLPQDVLSPEVMQLREQTQQEQREEDPERREPEVVTAAEELETHGGPDAAEEPKAAASHHVERQVCPTLHGETLLTFGELLIAEYRKKRRVEFRKMFQLQPGARLLSSWGIVLHDDLVGQPAGRFLKTSRGVPIFFRRASLEDYVLYMKRGPAISYPKDAATMLLMMDVMEGDCVLESGSGSGAMSLLLSRAVGSRGCVLSLEVREDHHRRSVRNYERWRTSWALRRGREWPDNVEFHNADLCTASSLLAGRGFHSVALDMIHPHLALPTVLPHLHPGAVCAVYLANITQVIDLLEGLRCSGVPALCERIVEVPVRDWVVAPALQKDGQYCTRKAPNLAEDPRSEEEMSDGADGEDNFSPAFGDVPYIARPHAEQMSHTAFLVKLRKFVQ
;
A
#
# COMPACT_ATOMS: atom_id res chain seq x y z
N MET A 1 5.45 61.30 24.35
CA MET A 1 4.58 60.11 24.38
C MET A 1 4.25 59.78 22.92
N ALA A 2 5.02 59.02 22.11
CA ALA A 2 5.63 57.69 22.30
C ALA A 2 4.61 56.75 22.95
N VAL A 3 4.01 55.74 22.29
CA VAL A 3 4.59 54.71 21.43
C VAL A 3 3.55 54.21 20.41
N HIS A 4 3.79 54.42 19.12
CA HIS A 4 3.19 53.63 18.03
C HIS A 4 4.30 53.34 17.00
N ALA A 5 5.30 52.58 17.42
CA ALA A 5 6.46 52.19 16.61
C ALA A 5 7.08 50.91 17.15
N ALA A 6 6.44 49.76 16.91
CA ALA A 6 7.03 48.45 17.22
C ALA A 6 6.37 47.29 16.45
N HIS A 7 6.17 47.38 15.12
CA HIS A 7 5.73 46.22 14.34
C HIS A 7 6.16 46.18 12.86
N ARG A 8 7.27 46.84 12.50
CA ARG A 8 7.81 46.80 11.12
C ARG A 8 9.32 46.53 10.97
N CYS A 9 9.96 45.92 11.97
CA CYS A 9 11.41 45.65 11.89
C CYS A 9 11.84 44.23 12.34
N THR A 10 11.07 43.19 11.97
CA THR A 10 11.49 41.78 12.19
C THR A 10 11.31 40.87 10.97
N TYR A 11 10.97 41.43 9.80
CA TYR A 11 10.77 40.63 8.56
C TYR A 11 11.89 40.73 7.53
N LEU A 12 12.94 41.53 7.76
CA LEU A 12 14.04 41.74 6.80
C LEU A 12 15.34 40.97 7.11
N HIS A 13 15.42 40.27 8.25
CA HIS A 13 16.61 39.45 8.60
C HIS A 13 16.44 37.94 8.28
N ARG A 14 15.39 37.56 7.53
CA ARG A 14 15.14 36.15 7.11
C ARG A 14 15.36 35.88 5.62
N LEU A 15 15.70 36.90 4.82
CA LEU A 15 15.85 36.75 3.36
C LEU A 15 17.31 36.69 2.87
N VAL A 16 18.31 36.94 3.73
CA VAL A 16 19.73 36.95 3.31
C VAL A 16 20.48 35.66 3.69
N THR A 17 19.89 34.76 4.48
CA THR A 17 20.51 33.46 4.83
C THR A 17 20.06 32.30 3.91
N ALA A 18 19.46 32.62 2.75
CA ALA A 18 19.07 31.63 1.75
C ALA A 18 20.12 31.43 0.63
N CYS A 19 21.16 32.27 0.57
CA CYS A 19 22.12 32.27 -0.55
C CYS A 19 23.41 31.48 -0.33
N THR A 20 23.64 30.88 0.85
CA THR A 20 24.84 30.06 1.12
C THR A 20 24.58 28.56 1.21
N SER A 21 23.32 28.09 1.16
CA SER A 21 22.98 26.66 1.21
C SER A 21 22.97 25.95 -0.16
N ILE A 22 23.11 26.68 -1.26
CA ILE A 22 23.07 26.11 -2.62
C ILE A 22 24.33 25.32 -2.95
N GLN A 23 25.47 25.59 -2.30
CA GLN A 23 26.72 24.88 -2.57
C GLN A 23 26.80 23.46 -1.96
N SER A 24 26.03 23.15 -0.91
CA SER A 24 26.06 21.82 -0.26
C SER A 24 25.14 20.79 -0.93
N HIS A 25 24.13 21.23 -1.69
CA HIS A 25 23.23 20.33 -2.43
C HIS A 25 23.86 19.66 -3.67
N SER A 26 24.98 20.20 -4.16
CA SER A 26 25.69 19.64 -5.31
C SER A 26 26.34 18.27 -4.97
N ARG A 27 26.90 18.12 -3.77
CA ARG A 27 27.62 16.89 -3.36
C ARG A 27 26.70 15.68 -3.14
N HIS A 28 25.47 15.88 -2.66
CA HIS A 28 24.50 14.78 -2.48
C HIS A 28 23.86 14.31 -3.79
N LYS A 29 23.74 15.20 -4.78
CA LYS A 29 23.22 14.87 -6.12
C LYS A 29 24.16 13.92 -6.87
N GLU A 30 25.47 14.11 -6.71
CA GLU A 30 26.49 13.24 -7.30
C GLU A 30 26.51 11.83 -6.68
N ALA A 31 26.31 11.73 -5.36
CA ALA A 31 26.21 10.45 -4.67
C ALA A 31 24.98 9.63 -5.10
N PHE A 32 23.83 10.29 -5.30
CA PHE A 32 22.61 9.66 -5.78
C PHE A 32 22.73 9.20 -7.24
N MET A 33 23.33 10.02 -8.11
CA MET A 33 23.58 9.68 -9.52
C MET A 33 24.58 8.52 -9.69
N ARG A 34 25.62 8.44 -8.85
CA ARG A 34 26.60 7.33 -8.86
C ARG A 34 25.99 6.00 -8.39
N LEU A 35 24.99 6.03 -7.50
CA LEU A 35 24.30 4.82 -7.03
C LEU A 35 23.39 4.22 -8.12
N VAL A 36 22.76 5.07 -8.95
CA VAL A 36 21.88 4.63 -10.05
C VAL A 36 22.68 4.07 -11.23
N LYS A 37 23.83 4.65 -11.59
CA LYS A 37 24.65 4.19 -12.72
C LYS A 37 25.31 2.81 -12.53
N ARG A 38 25.55 2.35 -11.29
CA ARG A 38 26.25 1.07 -11.03
C ARG A 38 25.38 -0.19 -11.12
N SER A 39 24.08 -0.07 -11.37
CA SER A 39 23.13 -1.21 -11.32
C SER A 39 22.66 -1.72 -12.70
N CYS A 40 23.27 -1.28 -13.79
CA CYS A 40 22.99 -1.80 -15.14
C CYS A 40 24.22 -2.51 -15.71
N SER A 41 24.38 -3.80 -15.41
CA SER A 41 25.14 -4.72 -16.25
C SER A 41 24.16 -5.57 -17.07
N SER A 42 24.34 -5.51 -18.39
CA SER A 42 23.49 -6.09 -19.41
C SER A 42 23.67 -7.60 -19.54
N SER A 43 22.56 -8.33 -19.71
CA SER A 43 22.57 -9.59 -20.46
C SER A 43 21.40 -9.54 -21.46
N GLY A 44 21.75 -9.45 -22.73
CA GLY A 44 20.82 -9.32 -23.84
C GLY A 44 20.19 -10.66 -24.22
N ARG A 45 18.88 -10.65 -24.47
CA ARG A 45 18.20 -11.64 -25.29
C ARG A 45 17.27 -10.91 -26.25
N THR A 46 17.63 -10.96 -27.52
CA THR A 46 16.85 -10.47 -28.66
C THR A 46 15.65 -11.39 -28.89
N PHE A 47 14.47 -10.82 -29.05
CA PHE A 47 13.36 -11.48 -29.71
C PHE A 47 12.86 -10.61 -30.87
N SER A 48 13.02 -11.16 -32.07
CA SER A 48 12.47 -10.66 -33.32
C SER A 48 10.95 -10.80 -33.30
N THR A 49 10.24 -9.79 -33.77
CA THR A 49 8.79 -9.86 -34.03
C THR A 49 8.59 -9.66 -35.53
N ALA A 50 8.20 -10.74 -36.21
CA ALA A 50 7.82 -10.72 -37.60
C ALA A 50 6.44 -10.05 -37.74
N SER A 51 6.32 -9.18 -38.75
CA SER A 51 5.10 -8.49 -39.14
C SER A 51 4.08 -9.46 -39.72
N VAL A 52 2.84 -9.41 -39.24
CA VAL A 52 1.70 -10.10 -39.87
C VAL A 52 1.07 -9.15 -40.89
N ARG A 53 1.14 -9.53 -42.18
CA ARG A 53 0.31 -8.97 -43.25
C ARG A 53 -0.97 -9.80 -43.34
N SER A 54 -2.10 -9.12 -43.36
CA SER A 54 -3.41 -9.62 -43.75
C SER A 54 -3.43 -9.99 -45.22
N ASN A 55 -4.03 -11.14 -45.57
CA ASN A 55 -4.66 -11.34 -46.88
C ASN A 55 -5.80 -12.35 -46.75
N GLU A 56 -6.90 -12.00 -47.42
CA GLU A 56 -8.16 -12.72 -47.53
C GLU A 56 -8.07 -13.89 -48.53
N ASN A 57 -8.91 -14.90 -48.27
CA ASN A 57 -9.57 -15.86 -49.18
C ASN A 57 -8.93 -16.27 -50.51
N ASP A 58 -8.71 -17.57 -50.72
CA ASP A 58 -9.67 -18.48 -51.40
C ASP A 58 -9.01 -19.83 -51.75
N GLY A 59 -9.83 -20.88 -51.87
CA GLY A 59 -9.58 -21.94 -52.87
C GLY A 59 -9.05 -23.29 -52.39
N GLN A 60 -9.98 -24.26 -52.41
CA GLN A 60 -9.84 -25.72 -52.31
C GLN A 60 -8.67 -26.34 -53.10
N SER A 61 -8.03 -27.39 -52.55
CA SER A 61 -8.19 -28.80 -52.97
C SER A 61 -7.02 -29.69 -52.53
N SER A 62 -7.37 -30.90 -52.06
CA SER A 62 -6.63 -32.18 -52.01
C SER A 62 -5.28 -32.24 -52.75
N ASP A 63 -4.22 -32.90 -52.26
CA ASP A 63 -4.18 -34.35 -52.13
C ASP A 63 -2.84 -34.82 -51.51
N SER A 64 -2.90 -36.06 -51.05
CA SER A 64 -1.92 -36.95 -50.44
C SER A 64 -0.46 -36.94 -50.94
N LEU A 65 0.50 -37.23 -50.04
CA LEU A 65 1.28 -38.47 -50.05
C LEU A 65 2.36 -38.51 -48.94
N LYS A 66 2.46 -39.71 -48.35
CA LYS A 66 3.32 -40.14 -47.24
C LYS A 66 4.78 -40.24 -47.69
N LEU A 67 5.73 -40.02 -46.78
CA LEU A 67 6.97 -40.80 -46.63
C LEU A 67 7.65 -40.48 -45.27
N SER A 68 7.87 -41.53 -44.48
CA SER A 68 8.66 -41.58 -43.24
C SER A 68 10.00 -42.29 -43.53
N PRO A 69 10.83 -42.67 -42.53
CA PRO A 69 11.56 -41.87 -41.54
C PRO A 69 13.07 -42.20 -41.59
N LYS A 70 13.92 -41.44 -40.89
CA LYS A 70 14.95 -41.93 -39.92
C LYS A 70 16.03 -40.88 -39.68
N GLN A 71 16.57 -40.96 -38.46
CA GLN A 71 17.74 -40.26 -37.90
C GLN A 71 17.48 -38.80 -37.48
N THR A 72 17.10 -38.61 -36.21
CA THR A 72 18.08 -38.26 -35.17
C THR A 72 17.41 -38.41 -33.79
N GLN A 73 17.44 -39.65 -33.31
CA GLN A 73 17.02 -40.04 -31.96
C GLN A 73 18.09 -39.58 -30.96
N ARG A 74 18.24 -38.26 -30.78
CA ARG A 74 19.09 -37.67 -29.72
C ARG A 74 18.72 -36.23 -29.32
N GLN A 75 17.63 -35.66 -29.88
CA GLN A 75 17.11 -34.35 -29.50
C GLN A 75 15.67 -34.36 -28.92
N ALA A 76 15.04 -35.53 -28.78
CA ALA A 76 13.64 -35.63 -28.33
C ALA A 76 13.44 -35.74 -26.79
N LEU A 77 14.52 -35.78 -26.00
CA LEU A 77 14.44 -35.99 -24.54
C LEU A 77 14.48 -34.70 -23.70
N LEU A 78 14.50 -33.51 -24.30
CA LEU A 78 14.57 -32.23 -23.57
C LEU A 78 13.40 -31.26 -23.83
N LEU A 79 12.34 -31.70 -24.49
CA LEU A 79 11.12 -30.89 -24.72
C LEU A 79 9.85 -31.74 -24.56
N ARG A 80 9.57 -32.22 -23.34
CA ARG A 80 8.23 -32.70 -22.96
C ARG A 80 7.65 -31.78 -21.88
N ARG A 81 7.20 -30.60 -22.30
CA ARG A 81 6.36 -29.73 -21.46
C ARG A 81 4.94 -30.28 -21.49
N LYS A 82 4.45 -30.73 -20.34
CA LYS A 82 3.03 -31.10 -20.15
C LYS A 82 2.13 -29.94 -20.59
N ARG A 83 1.09 -30.24 -21.38
CA ARG A 83 0.08 -29.26 -21.80
C ARG A 83 -0.56 -28.63 -20.56
N PRO A 84 -0.69 -27.29 -20.48
CA PRO A 84 -1.39 -26.67 -19.36
C PRO A 84 -2.88 -27.03 -19.41
N LEU A 85 -3.43 -27.39 -18.25
CA LEU A 85 -4.83 -27.79 -18.10
C LEU A 85 -5.79 -26.67 -18.51
N SER A 86 -6.86 -27.06 -19.21
CA SER A 86 -7.95 -26.15 -19.58
C SER A 86 -8.62 -25.56 -18.32
N PRO A 87 -9.30 -24.41 -18.43
CA PRO A 87 -10.02 -23.83 -17.28
C PRO A 87 -11.02 -24.80 -16.64
N LEU A 88 -11.67 -25.64 -17.45
CA LEU A 88 -12.62 -26.66 -16.98
C LEU A 88 -11.92 -27.81 -16.24
N GLU A 89 -10.78 -28.29 -16.73
CA GLU A 89 -9.98 -29.33 -16.08
C GLU A 89 -9.46 -28.87 -14.71
N ARG A 90 -9.05 -27.60 -14.59
CA ARG A 90 -8.62 -27.01 -13.31
C ARG A 90 -9.76 -26.97 -12.30
N ILE A 91 -10.95 -26.53 -12.71
CA ILE A 91 -12.10 -26.47 -11.79
C ILE A 91 -12.55 -27.88 -11.41
N SER A 92 -12.61 -28.80 -12.38
CA SER A 92 -12.92 -30.21 -12.13
C SER A 92 -11.96 -30.81 -11.09
N SER A 93 -10.66 -30.56 -11.18
CA SER A 93 -9.65 -31.09 -10.22
C SER A 93 -9.82 -30.63 -8.77
N LEU A 94 -10.58 -29.56 -8.51
CA LEU A 94 -10.77 -28.97 -7.19
C LEU A 94 -12.07 -29.42 -6.50
N LEU A 95 -12.95 -30.13 -7.22
CA LEU A 95 -14.24 -30.59 -6.69
C LEU A 95 -14.16 -32.04 -6.17
N PRO A 96 -14.83 -32.35 -5.04
CA PRO A 96 -15.00 -33.71 -4.53
C PRO A 96 -15.69 -34.62 -5.56
N GLN A 97 -15.35 -35.92 -5.58
CA GLN A 97 -15.87 -36.87 -6.58
C GLN A 97 -17.41 -36.95 -6.60
N ASP A 98 -18.02 -36.76 -5.44
CA ASP A 98 -19.46 -36.91 -5.19
C ASP A 98 -20.32 -35.81 -5.85
N VAL A 99 -19.69 -34.78 -6.43
CA VAL A 99 -20.35 -33.61 -7.04
C VAL A 99 -20.14 -33.56 -8.57
N LEU A 100 -19.42 -34.53 -9.15
CA LEU A 100 -19.08 -34.54 -10.58
C LEU A 100 -20.11 -35.35 -11.40
N SER A 101 -20.40 -34.89 -12.61
CA SER A 101 -21.26 -35.66 -13.53
C SER A 101 -20.54 -36.89 -14.09
N PRO A 102 -21.28 -37.93 -14.53
CA PRO A 102 -20.69 -39.17 -15.05
C PRO A 102 -19.72 -38.95 -16.23
N GLU A 103 -20.00 -37.97 -17.09
CA GLU A 103 -19.15 -37.62 -18.23
C GLU A 103 -17.81 -37.01 -17.80
N VAL A 104 -17.82 -36.21 -16.72
CA VAL A 104 -16.61 -35.59 -16.17
C VAL A 104 -15.76 -36.61 -15.40
N MET A 105 -16.40 -37.63 -14.80
CA MET A 105 -15.69 -38.75 -14.19
C MET A 105 -14.93 -39.58 -15.24
N GLN A 106 -15.55 -39.91 -16.37
CA GLN A 106 -14.90 -40.65 -17.46
C GLN A 106 -13.69 -39.91 -18.03
N LEU A 107 -13.76 -38.57 -18.17
CA LEU A 107 -12.64 -37.75 -18.64
C LEU A 107 -11.47 -37.74 -17.63
N ARG A 108 -11.76 -37.77 -16.32
CA ARG A 108 -10.73 -37.91 -15.27
C ARG A 108 -10.04 -39.27 -15.34
N GLU A 109 -10.79 -40.35 -15.53
CA GLU A 109 -10.25 -41.70 -15.64
C GLU A 109 -9.37 -41.87 -16.88
N GLN A 110 -9.80 -41.36 -18.03
CA GLN A 110 -9.01 -41.34 -19.26
C GLN A 110 -7.68 -40.58 -19.07
N THR A 111 -7.72 -39.41 -18.41
CA THR A 111 -6.52 -38.61 -18.14
C THR A 111 -5.55 -39.33 -17.18
N GLN A 112 -6.07 -40.11 -16.21
CA GLN A 112 -5.26 -40.89 -15.28
C GLN A 112 -4.67 -42.15 -15.93
N GLN A 113 -5.38 -42.75 -16.89
CA GLN A 113 -4.88 -43.88 -17.68
C GLN A 113 -3.74 -43.44 -18.62
N GLU A 114 -3.90 -42.29 -19.29
CA GLU A 114 -2.82 -41.69 -20.10
C GLU A 114 -1.57 -41.37 -19.26
N GLN A 115 -1.75 -41.00 -17.99
CA GLN A 115 -0.62 -40.72 -17.09
C GLN A 115 0.03 -41.98 -16.50
N ARG A 116 -0.69 -43.10 -16.41
CA ARG A 116 -0.14 -44.39 -15.91
C ARG A 116 0.65 -45.15 -16.97
N GLU A 117 0.34 -44.95 -18.25
CA GLU A 117 1.13 -45.52 -19.35
C GLU A 117 2.47 -44.81 -19.58
N GLU A 118 2.68 -43.61 -19.00
CA GLU A 118 3.88 -42.79 -19.21
C GLU A 118 5.01 -42.96 -18.18
N ASP A 119 4.83 -43.69 -17.06
CA ASP A 119 5.86 -43.78 -15.99
C ASP A 119 5.81 -45.12 -15.20
N PRO A 120 6.51 -46.19 -15.64
CA PRO A 120 6.45 -47.49 -14.98
C PRO A 120 7.71 -47.77 -14.13
N GLU A 121 8.16 -46.87 -13.26
CA GLU A 121 9.22 -47.23 -12.30
C GLU A 121 9.37 -46.24 -11.13
N ARG A 122 8.60 -46.43 -10.04
CA ARG A 122 9.00 -45.97 -8.69
C ARG A 122 8.51 -46.92 -7.60
N ARG A 123 9.47 -47.61 -6.97
CA ARG A 123 9.33 -48.37 -5.72
C ARG A 123 9.21 -47.41 -4.53
N GLU A 124 8.33 -47.75 -3.58
CA GLU A 124 8.16 -47.09 -2.29
C GLU A 124 9.35 -47.37 -1.34
N PRO A 125 9.69 -46.47 -0.39
CA PRO A 125 10.53 -46.81 0.74
C PRO A 125 9.71 -47.04 2.03
N GLU A 126 9.97 -48.18 2.65
CA GLU A 126 9.50 -48.61 3.96
C GLU A 126 10.10 -47.81 5.14
N VAL A 127 9.36 -47.85 6.24
CA VAL A 127 9.64 -47.31 7.57
C VAL A 127 10.65 -48.20 8.31
N VAL A 128 11.70 -47.61 8.90
CA VAL A 128 12.50 -48.26 9.95
C VAL A 128 12.83 -47.27 11.06
N THR A 129 12.42 -47.63 12.28
CA THR A 129 12.81 -47.03 13.56
C THR A 129 14.05 -47.73 14.13
N ALA A 130 15.01 -46.97 14.69
CA ALA A 130 15.94 -47.49 15.69
C ALA A 130 16.47 -46.35 16.58
N ALA A 131 16.43 -46.61 17.88
CA ALA A 131 17.08 -45.84 18.94
C ALA A 131 18.53 -46.29 19.10
N GLU A 132 19.40 -45.43 19.64
CA GLU A 132 20.45 -45.79 20.61
C GLU A 132 21.19 -44.56 21.16
N GLU A 133 21.56 -44.67 22.43
CA GLU A 133 22.28 -43.74 23.31
C GLU A 133 23.80 -43.81 23.09
N LEU A 134 24.56 -42.77 23.47
CA LEU A 134 25.68 -42.89 24.43
C LEU A 134 26.36 -41.54 24.76
N GLU A 135 26.93 -41.50 25.96
CA GLU A 135 27.43 -40.36 26.74
C GLU A 135 28.92 -39.98 26.53
N THR A 136 29.22 -38.72 26.89
CA THR A 136 30.41 -38.12 27.59
C THR A 136 31.88 -38.44 27.23
N HIS A 137 32.70 -37.37 27.13
CA HIS A 137 33.91 -37.03 27.94
C HIS A 137 34.47 -35.68 27.38
N GLY A 138 34.73 -34.61 28.16
CA GLY A 138 35.88 -34.37 29.06
C GLY A 138 36.90 -33.40 28.40
N GLY A 139 37.05 -32.15 28.90
CA GLY A 139 37.95 -31.08 28.37
C GLY A 139 39.43 -31.22 28.79
N PRO A 140 40.24 -30.15 28.99
CA PRO A 140 40.20 -28.74 28.51
C PRO A 140 41.54 -28.32 27.79
N ASP A 141 41.62 -27.14 27.15
CA ASP A 141 42.81 -26.27 27.29
C ASP A 141 42.74 -24.88 26.62
N ALA A 142 43.39 -23.95 27.32
CA ALA A 142 44.15 -22.76 26.92
C ALA A 142 43.55 -21.60 26.10
N ALA A 143 43.85 -20.40 26.63
CA ALA A 143 43.49 -19.06 26.20
C ALA A 143 44.33 -18.55 25.01
N GLU A 144 43.72 -17.70 24.18
CA GLU A 144 44.43 -16.68 23.39
C GLU A 144 43.55 -15.45 23.17
N GLU A 145 44.04 -14.29 23.61
CA GLU A 145 43.48 -12.95 23.34
C GLU A 145 43.66 -12.55 21.86
N PRO A 146 42.72 -11.79 21.25
CA PRO A 146 43.03 -11.01 20.08
C PRO A 146 43.18 -9.52 20.40
N LYS A 147 44.30 -9.00 19.91
CA LYS A 147 44.78 -7.61 19.90
C LYS A 147 43.74 -6.60 19.41
N ALA A 148 43.76 -5.45 20.06
CA ALA A 148 43.06 -4.22 19.69
C ALA A 148 43.36 -3.79 18.24
N ALA A 149 42.30 -3.64 17.44
CA ALA A 149 42.35 -3.02 16.12
C ALA A 149 41.65 -1.65 16.17
N ALA A 150 42.32 -0.68 15.56
CA ALA A 150 42.06 0.75 15.62
C ALA A 150 40.60 1.16 15.33
N SER A 151 40.08 2.02 16.20
CA SER A 151 38.83 2.72 16.01
C SER A 151 38.92 3.71 14.83
N HIS A 152 38.23 3.39 13.74
CA HIS A 152 37.88 4.39 12.74
C HIS A 152 36.92 5.41 13.37
N HIS A 153 37.42 6.62 13.64
CA HIS A 153 36.60 7.77 13.94
C HIS A 153 35.70 8.07 12.74
N VAL A 154 34.46 7.59 12.80
CA VAL A 154 33.37 8.13 11.98
C VAL A 154 32.97 9.43 12.64
N GLU A 155 33.42 10.55 12.08
CA GLU A 155 32.87 11.86 12.41
C GLU A 155 31.36 11.80 12.22
N ARG A 156 30.62 11.74 13.35
CA ARG A 156 29.18 11.93 13.37
C ARG A 156 28.93 13.36 12.92
N GLN A 157 28.68 13.52 11.63
CA GLN A 157 28.11 14.72 11.06
C GLN A 157 26.74 14.91 11.73
N VAL A 158 26.70 15.75 12.77
CA VAL A 158 25.47 16.10 13.47
C VAL A 158 24.67 16.98 12.50
N CYS A 159 23.76 16.35 11.75
CA CYS A 159 22.73 17.09 11.05
C CYS A 159 21.95 17.91 12.08
N PRO A 160 21.67 19.20 11.83
CA PRO A 160 20.83 19.99 12.71
C PRO A 160 19.45 19.34 12.77
N THR A 161 19.13 18.72 13.90
CA THR A 161 17.83 18.09 14.13
C THR A 161 16.78 19.18 14.14
N LEU A 162 15.77 19.05 13.28
CA LEU A 162 14.62 19.96 13.31
C LEU A 162 13.94 19.83 14.68
N HIS A 163 13.37 20.91 15.18
CA HIS A 163 12.73 20.90 16.49
C HIS A 163 11.62 19.82 16.55
N GLY A 164 11.74 18.87 17.48
CA GLY A 164 10.81 17.75 17.62
C GLY A 164 11.12 16.51 16.78
N GLU A 165 12.31 16.43 16.16
CA GLU A 165 12.83 15.19 15.61
C GLU A 165 13.39 14.28 16.70
N THR A 166 12.82 13.08 16.79
CA THR A 166 13.29 12.00 17.65
C THR A 166 13.97 10.93 16.79
N LEU A 167 15.07 10.38 17.31
CA LEU A 167 15.69 9.20 16.73
C LEU A 167 14.79 7.98 16.93
N LEU A 168 14.94 6.96 16.07
CA LEU A 168 14.16 5.74 16.16
C LEU A 168 14.47 5.01 17.47
N THR A 169 13.43 4.64 18.21
CA THR A 169 13.54 3.84 19.43
C THR A 169 12.84 2.49 19.27
N PHE A 170 13.26 1.51 20.08
CA PHE A 170 12.53 0.24 20.18
C PHE A 170 11.07 0.48 20.58
N GLY A 171 10.18 -0.39 20.11
CA GLY A 171 8.73 -0.28 20.28
C GLY A 171 8.02 0.47 19.15
N GLU A 172 8.71 1.33 18.40
CA GLU A 172 8.11 2.08 17.28
C GLU A 172 7.68 1.17 16.11
N LEU A 173 6.58 1.55 15.44
CA LEU A 173 6.13 0.95 14.19
C LEU A 173 6.77 1.63 12.99
N LEU A 174 7.44 0.83 12.14
CA LEU A 174 8.14 1.30 10.95
C LEU A 174 7.59 0.63 9.69
N ILE A 175 7.78 1.31 8.56
CA ILE A 175 7.60 0.79 7.21
C ILE A 175 8.98 0.65 6.58
N ALA A 176 9.28 -0.57 6.16
CA ALA A 176 10.36 -0.87 5.25
C ALA A 176 9.81 -0.90 3.82
N GLU A 177 10.47 -0.23 2.89
CA GLU A 177 10.07 -0.18 1.49
C GLU A 177 11.27 -0.33 0.56
N TYR A 178 11.15 -1.18 -0.44
CA TYR A 178 12.08 -1.28 -1.54
C TYR A 178 11.36 -1.08 -2.87
N ARG A 179 11.92 -0.19 -3.68
CA ARG A 179 11.41 0.15 -5.00
C ARG A 179 12.44 -0.21 -6.07
N LYS A 180 12.00 -0.92 -7.11
CA LYS A 180 12.80 -1.25 -8.30
C LYS A 180 12.09 -0.72 -9.53
N LYS A 181 12.81 -0.03 -10.42
CA LYS A 181 12.21 0.59 -11.63
C LYS A 181 10.92 1.37 -11.33
N ARG A 182 10.91 2.10 -10.20
CA ARG A 182 9.79 2.92 -9.69
C ARG A 182 8.54 2.14 -9.22
N ARG A 183 8.56 0.81 -9.25
CA ARG A 183 7.53 -0.03 -8.66
C ARG A 183 7.91 -0.42 -7.24
N VAL A 184 6.93 -0.52 -6.36
CA VAL A 184 7.13 -1.05 -5.00
C VAL A 184 7.24 -2.57 -5.12
N GLU A 185 8.42 -3.12 -4.85
CA GLU A 185 8.67 -4.57 -4.90
C GLU A 185 8.52 -5.21 -3.52
N PHE A 186 8.70 -4.41 -2.47
CA PHE A 186 8.55 -4.86 -1.09
C PHE A 186 8.10 -3.68 -0.24
N ARG A 187 7.06 -3.90 0.54
CA ARG A 187 6.63 -2.98 1.59
C ARG A 187 6.16 -3.81 2.78
N LYS A 188 6.66 -3.52 3.97
CA LYS A 188 6.30 -4.26 5.18
C LYS A 188 6.29 -3.35 6.39
N MET A 189 5.19 -3.43 7.15
CA MET A 189 5.11 -2.85 8.47
C MET A 189 5.66 -3.83 9.51
N PHE A 190 6.46 -3.33 10.45
CA PHE A 190 6.98 -4.09 11.56
C PHE A 190 7.18 -3.20 12.78
N GLN A 191 7.31 -3.82 13.95
CA GLN A 191 7.67 -3.14 15.18
C GLN A 191 9.16 -3.31 15.43
N LEU A 192 9.85 -2.22 15.77
CA LEU A 192 11.25 -2.25 16.11
C LEU A 192 11.42 -2.92 17.48
N GLN A 193 12.31 -3.91 17.57
CA GLN A 193 12.46 -4.78 18.75
C GLN A 193 13.94 -5.15 18.93
N PRO A 194 14.47 -5.19 20.16
CA PRO A 194 15.87 -5.55 20.42
C PRO A 194 16.21 -6.95 19.89
N GLY A 195 17.37 -7.10 19.24
CA GLY A 195 17.86 -8.39 18.73
C GLY A 195 17.02 -9.02 17.60
N ALA A 196 15.95 -8.36 17.16
CA ALA A 196 15.10 -8.87 16.10
C ALA A 196 15.64 -8.50 14.70
N ARG A 197 15.14 -9.21 13.69
CA ARG A 197 15.58 -9.09 12.29
C ARG A 197 14.41 -8.92 11.34
N LEU A 198 14.53 -7.98 10.42
CA LEU A 198 13.63 -7.84 9.28
C LEU A 198 14.07 -8.80 8.18
N LEU A 199 13.29 -9.86 7.96
CA LEU A 199 13.49 -10.80 6.87
C LEU A 199 12.74 -10.37 5.62
N SER A 200 13.45 -10.37 4.48
CA SER A 200 12.91 -10.13 3.15
C SER A 200 13.64 -10.99 2.10
N SER A 201 13.04 -11.17 0.92
CA SER A 201 13.70 -11.79 -0.24
C SER A 201 14.93 -11.01 -0.72
N TRP A 202 15.04 -9.72 -0.35
CA TRP A 202 16.12 -8.81 -0.69
C TRP A 202 17.26 -8.80 0.32
N GLY A 203 17.19 -9.64 1.35
CA GLY A 203 18.19 -9.78 2.41
C GLY A 203 17.65 -9.42 3.80
N ILE A 204 18.55 -9.39 4.77
CA ILE A 204 18.25 -9.19 6.20
C ILE A 204 18.71 -7.80 6.63
N VAL A 205 17.93 -7.13 7.49
CA VAL A 205 18.34 -5.94 8.23
C VAL A 205 18.10 -6.19 9.72
N LEU A 206 19.11 -5.94 10.56
CA LEU A 206 18.97 -6.07 12.01
C LEU A 206 18.24 -4.84 12.56
N HIS A 207 17.37 -5.04 13.54
CA HIS A 207 16.67 -3.93 14.18
C HIS A 207 17.62 -3.03 14.96
N ASP A 208 18.70 -3.59 15.51
CA ASP A 208 19.73 -2.85 16.23
C ASP A 208 20.51 -1.89 15.30
N ASP A 209 20.49 -2.11 13.99
CA ASP A 209 21.07 -1.17 13.01
C ASP A 209 20.16 0.05 12.76
N LEU A 210 18.87 -0.04 13.10
CA LEU A 210 17.86 1.01 12.90
C LEU A 210 17.71 1.91 14.12
N VAL A 211 17.88 1.37 15.33
CA VAL A 211 17.74 2.15 16.57
C VAL A 211 18.79 3.28 16.62
N GLY A 212 18.40 4.44 17.14
CA GLY A 212 19.26 5.62 17.20
C GLY A 212 19.53 6.29 15.84
N GLN A 213 18.94 5.80 14.75
CA GLN A 213 18.99 6.46 13.44
C GLN A 213 17.79 7.39 13.24
N PRO A 214 17.89 8.40 12.36
CA PRO A 214 16.73 9.17 11.93
C PRO A 214 15.79 8.32 11.07
N ALA A 215 14.49 8.59 11.16
CA ALA A 215 13.51 8.05 10.22
C ALA A 215 13.72 8.63 8.81
N GLY A 216 13.35 7.88 7.77
CA GLY A 216 13.49 8.31 6.38
C GLY A 216 14.87 8.02 5.78
N ARG A 217 15.52 6.93 6.21
CA ARG A 217 16.87 6.57 5.79
C ARG A 217 16.90 5.27 5.00
N PHE A 218 17.87 5.14 4.09
CA PHE A 218 18.20 3.88 3.45
C PHE A 218 19.23 3.10 4.26
N LEU A 219 18.97 1.82 4.52
CA LEU A 219 19.97 0.87 5.00
C LEU A 219 20.14 -0.25 3.98
N LYS A 220 21.38 -0.73 3.84
CA LYS A 220 21.68 -1.88 2.98
C LYS A 220 21.34 -3.16 3.74
N THR A 221 20.68 -4.08 3.05
CA THR A 221 20.51 -5.45 3.56
C THR A 221 21.84 -6.19 3.57
N SER A 222 21.87 -7.38 4.17
CA SER A 222 22.98 -8.34 4.06
C SER A 222 23.36 -8.72 2.61
N ARG A 223 22.49 -8.45 1.63
CA ARG A 223 22.76 -8.64 0.18
C ARG A 223 23.15 -7.35 -0.54
N GLY A 224 23.39 -6.26 0.20
CA GLY A 224 23.75 -4.95 -0.36
C GLY A 224 22.60 -4.15 -0.97
N VAL A 225 21.35 -4.63 -0.87
CA VAL A 225 20.17 -3.96 -1.44
C VAL A 225 19.72 -2.83 -0.51
N PRO A 226 19.58 -1.57 -0.99
CA PRO A 226 19.10 -0.47 -0.14
C PRO A 226 17.58 -0.55 0.08
N ILE A 227 17.16 -0.62 1.34
CA ILE A 227 15.75 -0.54 1.76
C ILE A 227 15.53 0.79 2.48
N PHE A 228 14.44 1.48 2.13
CA PHE A 228 14.01 2.72 2.77
C PHE A 228 13.20 2.43 4.03
N PHE A 229 13.55 3.07 5.14
CA PHE A 229 12.87 2.93 6.42
C PHE A 229 12.27 4.25 6.86
N ARG A 230 10.99 4.24 7.21
CA ARG A 230 10.28 5.40 7.76
C ARG A 230 9.29 4.98 8.85
N ARG A 231 8.83 5.94 9.64
CA ARG A 231 7.70 5.74 10.56
C ARG A 231 6.44 5.40 9.75
N ALA A 232 5.65 4.46 10.26
CA ALA A 232 4.33 4.16 9.71
C ALA A 232 3.39 5.36 9.92
N SER A 233 2.80 5.89 8.86
CA SER A 233 1.66 6.82 8.99
C SER A 233 0.44 6.05 9.52
N LEU A 234 -0.63 6.76 9.90
CA LEU A 234 -1.87 6.07 10.27
C LEU A 234 -2.49 5.36 9.07
N GLU A 235 -2.38 5.93 7.86
CA GLU A 235 -2.79 5.28 6.61
C GLU A 235 -2.06 3.95 6.42
N ASP A 236 -0.74 3.92 6.61
CA ASP A 236 0.01 2.66 6.56
C ASP A 236 -0.46 1.69 7.64
N TYR A 237 -0.67 2.20 8.86
CA TYR A 237 -1.04 1.37 9.99
C TYR A 237 -2.37 0.66 9.75
N VAL A 238 -3.41 1.38 9.32
CA VAL A 238 -4.72 0.76 9.08
C VAL A 238 -4.68 -0.26 7.94
N LEU A 239 -3.84 -0.04 6.91
CA LEU A 239 -3.67 -0.98 5.80
C LEU A 239 -2.88 -2.25 6.18
N TYR A 240 -1.92 -2.15 7.10
CA TYR A 240 -1.00 -3.25 7.45
C TYR A 240 -1.20 -3.86 8.85
N MET A 241 -2.07 -3.30 9.68
CA MET A 241 -2.38 -3.87 11.00
C MET A 241 -3.02 -5.26 10.87
N LYS A 242 -3.01 -6.02 11.97
CA LYS A 242 -3.72 -7.30 11.99
C LYS A 242 -5.22 -7.03 11.87
N ARG A 243 -5.90 -7.74 10.97
CA ARG A 243 -7.33 -7.55 10.70
C ARG A 243 -8.12 -8.79 11.10
N GLY A 244 -9.35 -8.58 11.57
CA GLY A 244 -10.38 -9.62 11.63
C GLY A 244 -11.24 -9.53 10.37
N PRO A 245 -12.14 -8.54 10.29
CA PRO A 245 -12.93 -8.24 9.10
C PRO A 245 -12.18 -7.36 8.09
N ALA A 246 -12.81 -7.17 6.92
CA ALA A 246 -12.44 -6.11 5.99
C ALA A 246 -12.51 -4.74 6.68
N ILE A 247 -11.74 -3.77 6.19
CA ILE A 247 -11.68 -2.42 6.77
C ILE A 247 -12.37 -1.43 5.85
N SER A 248 -12.96 -0.39 6.45
CA SER A 248 -13.17 0.88 5.79
C SER A 248 -11.82 1.46 5.34
N TYR A 249 -11.56 1.49 4.03
CA TYR A 249 -10.28 1.95 3.48
C TYR A 249 -10.09 3.46 3.70
N PRO A 250 -8.84 3.97 3.78
CA PRO A 250 -8.55 5.38 4.05
C PRO A 250 -9.30 6.38 3.15
N LYS A 251 -9.44 6.07 1.85
CA LYS A 251 -10.18 6.92 0.89
C LYS A 251 -11.65 7.09 1.27
N ASP A 252 -12.27 6.02 1.77
CA ASP A 252 -13.68 5.97 2.12
C ASP A 252 -13.90 6.61 3.49
N ALA A 253 -13.06 6.23 4.46
CA ALA A 253 -13.10 6.80 5.80
C ALA A 253 -12.83 8.32 5.81
N ALA A 254 -11.89 8.82 5.00
CA ALA A 254 -11.68 10.26 4.83
C ALA A 254 -12.91 10.97 4.25
N THR A 255 -13.59 10.33 3.29
CA THR A 255 -14.83 10.87 2.71
C THR A 255 -15.97 10.86 3.72
N MET A 256 -16.11 9.79 4.52
CA MET A 256 -17.10 9.71 5.60
C MET A 256 -16.85 10.77 6.67
N LEU A 257 -15.61 10.99 7.10
CA LEU A 257 -15.25 12.06 8.03
C LEU A 257 -15.70 13.43 7.51
N LEU A 258 -15.47 13.70 6.23
CA LEU A 258 -15.94 14.93 5.58
C LEU A 258 -17.47 15.00 5.47
N MET A 259 -18.15 13.90 5.20
CA MET A 259 -19.62 13.86 5.21
C MET A 259 -20.20 14.17 6.58
N MET A 260 -19.57 13.65 7.63
CA MET A 260 -19.97 13.80 9.03
C MET A 260 -19.61 15.17 9.62
N ASP A 261 -18.71 15.93 8.97
CA ASP A 261 -18.19 17.21 9.46
C ASP A 261 -17.54 17.11 10.85
N VAL A 262 -16.80 16.01 11.09
CA VAL A 262 -16.18 15.74 12.40
C VAL A 262 -15.05 16.72 12.68
N MET A 263 -15.11 17.35 13.86
CA MET A 263 -14.11 18.30 14.35
C MET A 263 -13.62 17.99 15.78
N GLU A 264 -12.55 18.66 16.18
CA GLU A 264 -11.98 18.54 17.52
C GLU A 264 -13.00 18.94 18.59
N GLY A 265 -13.25 18.04 19.55
CA GLY A 265 -14.26 18.24 20.60
C GLY A 265 -15.55 17.46 20.39
N ASP A 266 -15.77 16.89 19.20
CA ASP A 266 -17.00 16.16 18.92
C ASP A 266 -17.09 14.83 19.68
N CYS A 267 -18.33 14.46 20.01
CA CYS A 267 -18.71 13.14 20.47
C CYS A 267 -19.31 12.37 19.28
N VAL A 268 -18.64 11.29 18.85
CA VAL A 268 -19.04 10.49 17.67
C VAL A 268 -19.40 9.07 18.08
N LEU A 269 -20.52 8.56 17.55
CA LEU A 269 -20.89 7.15 17.67
C LEU A 269 -20.37 6.37 16.46
N GLU A 270 -19.69 5.26 16.70
CA GLU A 270 -19.29 4.28 15.69
C GLU A 270 -19.93 2.93 16.03
N SER A 271 -20.43 2.23 15.01
CA SER A 271 -20.76 0.81 15.14
C SER A 271 -20.23 0.01 13.96
N GLY A 272 -19.68 -1.16 14.28
CA GLY A 272 -18.82 -1.92 13.38
C GLY A 272 -17.35 -1.59 13.62
N SER A 273 -16.89 -1.64 14.88
CA SER A 273 -15.49 -1.34 15.22
C SER A 273 -14.52 -2.18 14.37
N GLY A 274 -14.87 -3.44 14.10
CA GLY A 274 -14.14 -4.33 13.20
C GLY A 274 -12.68 -4.51 13.61
N SER A 275 -11.76 -3.93 12.81
CA SER A 275 -10.32 -3.95 13.13
C SER A 275 -9.81 -2.65 13.77
N GLY A 276 -10.67 -1.66 14.00
CA GLY A 276 -10.36 -0.34 14.57
C GLY A 276 -9.83 0.70 13.56
N ALA A 277 -10.04 0.48 12.26
CA ALA A 277 -9.50 1.37 11.23
C ALA A 277 -10.20 2.73 11.23
N MET A 278 -11.53 2.73 11.20
CA MET A 278 -12.35 3.93 11.29
C MET A 278 -12.25 4.54 12.69
N SER A 279 -12.30 3.75 13.76
CA SER A 279 -12.09 4.21 15.14
C SER A 279 -10.82 5.05 15.32
N LEU A 280 -9.69 4.65 14.73
CA LEU A 280 -8.44 5.41 14.80
C LEU A 280 -8.48 6.73 14.02
N LEU A 281 -9.21 6.76 12.91
CA LEU A 281 -9.39 7.98 12.11
C LEU A 281 -10.34 8.96 12.79
N LEU A 282 -11.43 8.47 13.38
CA LEU A 282 -12.35 9.24 14.23
C LEU A 282 -11.62 9.79 15.46
N SER A 283 -10.87 8.95 16.16
CA SER A 283 -10.03 9.32 17.30
C SER A 283 -9.09 10.49 16.98
N ARG A 284 -8.49 10.49 15.78
CA ARG A 284 -7.68 11.62 15.31
C ARG A 284 -8.50 12.88 15.11
N ALA A 285 -9.68 12.76 14.49
CA ALA A 285 -10.50 13.90 14.08
C ALA A 285 -11.12 14.61 15.28
N VAL A 286 -11.66 13.87 16.25
CA VAL A 286 -12.25 14.42 17.48
C VAL A 286 -11.18 14.93 18.46
N GLY A 287 -9.97 14.36 18.34
CA GLY A 287 -8.78 14.73 19.08
C GLY A 287 -8.93 14.74 20.60
N SER A 288 -8.13 15.57 21.27
CA SER A 288 -7.95 15.51 22.72
C SER A 288 -9.19 15.89 23.56
N ARG A 289 -10.08 16.71 23.01
CA ARG A 289 -11.28 17.19 23.71
C ARG A 289 -12.55 16.43 23.35
N GLY A 290 -12.52 15.66 22.27
CA GLY A 290 -13.67 14.88 21.83
C GLY A 290 -13.58 13.43 22.26
N CYS A 291 -14.58 12.63 21.88
CA CYS A 291 -14.64 11.22 22.19
C CYS A 291 -15.36 10.41 21.09
N VAL A 292 -15.03 9.13 21.01
CA VAL A 292 -15.64 8.16 20.12
C VAL A 292 -16.21 7.03 20.97
N LEU A 293 -17.50 6.77 20.87
CA LEU A 293 -18.11 5.56 21.43
C LEU A 293 -18.20 4.51 20.31
N SER A 294 -17.47 3.42 20.44
CA SER A 294 -17.31 2.41 19.39
C SER A 294 -17.91 1.08 19.82
N LEU A 295 -19.00 0.66 19.17
CA LEU A 295 -19.68 -0.61 19.45
C LEU A 295 -19.27 -1.69 18.44
N GLU A 296 -19.12 -2.92 18.92
CA GLU A 296 -18.88 -4.10 18.09
C GLU A 296 -19.55 -5.32 18.70
N VAL A 297 -20.40 -5.99 17.92
CA VAL A 297 -21.18 -7.14 18.40
C VAL A 297 -20.30 -8.38 18.57
N ARG A 298 -19.28 -8.55 17.73
CA ARG A 298 -18.42 -9.74 17.77
C ARG A 298 -17.24 -9.54 18.71
N GLU A 299 -17.13 -10.41 19.72
CA GLU A 299 -16.10 -10.29 20.75
C GLU A 299 -14.66 -10.37 20.19
N ASP A 300 -14.43 -11.23 19.19
CA ASP A 300 -13.12 -11.38 18.54
C ASP A 300 -12.68 -10.10 17.82
N HIS A 301 -13.62 -9.42 17.15
CA HIS A 301 -13.41 -8.13 16.49
C HIS A 301 -13.22 -7.02 17.52
N HIS A 302 -14.03 -6.98 18.57
CA HIS A 302 -13.88 -6.01 19.67
C HIS A 302 -12.49 -6.11 20.32
N ARG A 303 -12.03 -7.33 20.67
CA ARG A 303 -10.68 -7.53 21.21
C ARG A 303 -9.59 -7.13 20.21
N ARG A 304 -9.85 -7.27 18.90
CA ARG A 304 -8.92 -6.87 17.83
C ARG A 304 -8.82 -5.35 17.71
N SER A 305 -9.93 -4.63 17.69
CA SER A 305 -9.96 -3.17 17.57
C SER A 305 -9.26 -2.51 18.75
N VAL A 306 -9.57 -2.92 19.99
CA VAL A 306 -8.89 -2.44 21.21
C VAL A 306 -7.38 -2.66 21.13
N ARG A 307 -6.93 -3.86 20.75
CA ARG A 307 -5.49 -4.17 20.64
C ARG A 307 -4.79 -3.35 19.56
N ASN A 308 -5.45 -3.11 18.43
CA ASN A 308 -4.89 -2.30 17.35
C ASN A 308 -4.82 -0.82 17.76
N TYR A 309 -5.82 -0.32 18.47
CA TYR A 309 -5.84 1.02 19.03
C TYR A 309 -4.68 1.22 20.01
N GLU A 310 -4.54 0.35 21.01
CA GLU A 310 -3.46 0.44 22.02
C GLU A 310 -2.06 0.33 21.40
N ARG A 311 -1.91 -0.53 20.40
CA ARG A 311 -0.63 -0.68 19.70
C ARG A 311 -0.26 0.59 18.92
N TRP A 312 -1.23 1.27 18.32
CA TRP A 312 -0.98 2.56 17.68
C TRP A 312 -0.60 3.62 18.70
N ARG A 313 -1.35 3.74 19.81
CA ARG A 313 -1.08 4.69 20.90
C ARG A 313 0.32 4.52 21.48
N THR A 314 0.69 3.28 21.80
CA THR A 314 2.02 2.94 22.32
C THR A 314 3.13 3.35 21.35
N SER A 315 2.98 3.03 20.05
CA SER A 315 3.96 3.45 19.06
C SER A 315 3.98 4.97 18.83
N TRP A 316 2.86 5.66 19.00
CA TRP A 316 2.76 7.10 18.80
C TRP A 316 3.46 7.88 19.92
N ALA A 317 3.27 7.47 21.17
CA ALA A 317 3.88 8.09 22.34
C ALA A 317 5.41 8.18 22.21
N LEU A 318 6.04 7.13 21.69
CA LEU A 318 7.49 7.06 21.45
C LEU A 318 8.00 8.07 20.40
N ARG A 319 7.17 8.45 19.42
CA ARG A 319 7.61 9.27 18.28
C ARG A 319 7.75 10.75 18.58
N ARG A 320 6.86 11.30 19.39
CA ARG A 320 6.69 12.76 19.52
C ARG A 320 6.81 13.26 20.96
N GLY A 321 7.00 12.37 21.93
CA GLY A 321 6.94 12.72 23.35
C GLY A 321 5.56 13.24 23.78
N ARG A 322 4.53 13.01 22.97
CA ARG A 322 3.13 13.32 23.24
C ARG A 322 2.32 12.07 23.02
N GLU A 323 1.47 11.75 23.98
CA GLU A 323 0.59 10.60 23.88
C GLU A 323 -0.50 10.85 22.84
N TRP A 324 -0.98 9.75 22.27
CA TRP A 324 -2.20 9.78 21.49
C TRP A 324 -3.39 9.87 22.46
N PRO A 325 -4.37 10.75 22.22
CA PRO A 325 -5.52 10.91 23.11
C PRO A 325 -6.20 9.59 23.42
N ASP A 326 -6.53 9.34 24.69
CA ASP A 326 -7.33 8.17 25.05
C ASP A 326 -8.82 8.46 24.93
N ASN A 327 -9.29 8.57 23.69
CA ASN A 327 -10.60 9.14 23.39
C ASN A 327 -11.54 8.16 22.68
N VAL A 328 -11.27 6.85 22.72
CA VAL A 328 -12.16 5.83 22.16
C VAL A 328 -12.62 4.87 23.24
N GLU A 329 -13.92 4.85 23.48
CA GLU A 329 -14.59 3.93 24.40
C GLU A 329 -15.14 2.73 23.60
N PHE A 330 -14.47 1.58 23.69
CA PHE A 330 -14.90 0.35 23.02
C PHE A 330 -15.87 -0.46 23.87
N HIS A 331 -16.99 -0.88 23.27
CA HIS A 331 -17.98 -1.75 23.91
C HIS A 331 -18.28 -2.97 23.03
N ASN A 332 -18.27 -4.16 23.64
CA ASN A 332 -18.80 -5.35 23.01
C ASN A 332 -20.32 -5.41 23.20
N ALA A 333 -21.06 -4.82 22.26
CA ALA A 333 -22.50 -4.69 22.33
C ALA A 333 -23.13 -4.64 20.92
N ASP A 334 -24.39 -5.07 20.82
CA ASP A 334 -25.20 -4.88 19.63
C ASP A 334 -25.85 -3.49 19.67
N LEU A 335 -25.54 -2.65 18.69
CA LEU A 335 -26.09 -1.30 18.58
C LEU A 335 -27.62 -1.30 18.50
N CYS A 336 -28.24 -2.34 17.92
CA CYS A 336 -29.69 -2.42 17.80
C CYS A 336 -30.39 -2.45 19.17
N THR A 337 -29.72 -2.97 20.20
CA THR A 337 -30.26 -3.13 21.56
C THR A 337 -29.57 -2.24 22.61
N ALA A 338 -28.69 -1.33 22.17
CA ALA A 338 -27.83 -0.54 23.04
C ALA A 338 -28.48 0.73 23.63
N SER A 339 -29.80 0.89 23.61
CA SER A 339 -30.47 2.14 24.06
C SER A 339 -30.09 2.55 25.49
N SER A 340 -29.90 1.59 26.40
CA SER A 340 -29.44 1.85 27.76
C SER A 340 -27.99 2.36 27.83
N LEU A 341 -27.12 1.86 26.96
CA LEU A 341 -25.72 2.31 26.85
C LEU A 341 -25.63 3.73 26.26
N LEU A 342 -26.54 4.08 25.34
CA LEU A 342 -26.61 5.41 24.73
C LEU A 342 -27.34 6.44 25.60
N ALA A 343 -28.06 5.99 26.64
CA ALA A 343 -28.85 6.86 27.50
C ALA A 343 -28.03 8.02 28.09
N GLY A 344 -28.57 9.23 28.00
CA GLY A 344 -27.91 10.45 28.46
C GLY A 344 -26.77 10.96 27.58
N ARG A 345 -26.44 10.28 26.47
CA ARG A 345 -25.42 10.71 25.51
C ARG A 345 -26.05 11.40 24.30
N GLY A 346 -25.36 12.42 23.79
CA GLY A 346 -25.65 13.10 22.52
C GLY A 346 -24.45 13.00 21.59
N PHE A 347 -24.71 12.78 20.30
CA PHE A 347 -23.68 12.59 19.27
C PHE A 347 -23.76 13.68 18.20
N HIS A 348 -22.59 14.21 17.82
CA HIS A 348 -22.42 15.20 16.77
C HIS A 348 -22.45 14.57 15.38
N SER A 349 -22.07 13.30 15.29
CA SER A 349 -22.20 12.48 14.10
C SER A 349 -22.23 10.99 14.44
N VAL A 350 -22.64 10.16 13.49
CA VAL A 350 -22.64 8.69 13.60
C VAL A 350 -21.97 8.09 12.37
N ALA A 351 -21.11 7.09 12.57
CA ALA A 351 -20.56 6.23 11.53
C ALA A 351 -21.07 4.78 11.70
N LEU A 352 -21.71 4.22 10.67
CA LEU A 352 -22.20 2.84 10.67
C LEU A 352 -21.50 2.02 9.58
N ASP A 353 -20.78 0.97 9.98
CA ASP A 353 -20.15 -0.04 9.12
C ASP A 353 -20.63 -1.44 9.54
N MET A 354 -21.91 -1.71 9.29
CA MET A 354 -22.60 -2.93 9.74
C MET A 354 -23.54 -3.47 8.65
N ILE A 355 -23.92 -4.75 8.76
CA ILE A 355 -24.67 -5.45 7.71
C ILE A 355 -26.08 -4.87 7.50
N HIS A 356 -26.78 -4.57 8.60
CA HIS A 356 -28.19 -4.11 8.59
C HIS A 356 -28.34 -2.77 9.32
N PRO A 357 -27.83 -1.66 8.77
CA PRO A 357 -27.83 -0.37 9.46
C PRO A 357 -29.24 0.21 9.69
N HIS A 358 -30.21 -0.12 8.83
CA HIS A 358 -31.59 0.34 8.98
C HIS A 358 -32.25 -0.11 10.30
N LEU A 359 -31.84 -1.27 10.84
CA LEU A 359 -32.36 -1.78 12.11
C LEU A 359 -31.83 -0.99 13.31
N ALA A 360 -30.67 -0.35 13.18
CA ALA A 360 -30.06 0.44 14.24
C ALA A 360 -30.55 1.90 14.29
N LEU A 361 -31.13 2.41 13.19
CA LEU A 361 -31.56 3.82 13.10
C LEU A 361 -32.57 4.23 14.19
N PRO A 362 -33.59 3.44 14.54
CA PRO A 362 -34.51 3.80 15.63
C PRO A 362 -33.82 3.95 16.98
N THR A 363 -32.77 3.15 17.25
CA THR A 363 -31.98 3.21 18.47
C THR A 363 -31.02 4.40 18.48
N VAL A 364 -30.43 4.75 17.33
CA VAL A 364 -29.41 5.80 17.24
C VAL A 364 -29.98 7.21 17.13
N LEU A 365 -31.01 7.39 16.30
CA LEU A 365 -31.51 8.73 15.96
C LEU A 365 -31.99 9.57 17.16
N PRO A 366 -32.56 9.00 18.24
CA PRO A 366 -32.87 9.77 19.46
C PRO A 366 -31.64 10.45 20.08
N HIS A 367 -30.45 9.86 19.92
CA HIS A 367 -29.19 10.35 20.51
C HIS A 367 -28.36 11.20 19.54
N LEU A 368 -28.70 11.24 18.25
CA LEU A 368 -28.04 12.09 17.26
C LEU A 368 -28.58 13.54 17.37
N HIS A 369 -27.71 14.55 17.37
CA HIS A 369 -28.15 15.94 17.43
C HIS A 369 -29.05 16.32 16.22
N PRO A 370 -30.05 17.20 16.40
CA PRO A 370 -30.82 17.74 15.28
C PRO A 370 -29.92 18.29 14.17
N GLY A 371 -30.20 17.94 12.92
CA GLY A 371 -29.38 18.37 11.78
C GLY A 371 -28.06 17.63 11.63
N ALA A 372 -27.65 16.77 12.56
CA ALA A 372 -26.40 16.02 12.46
C ALA A 372 -26.45 14.86 11.44
N VAL A 373 -25.28 14.37 11.07
CA VAL A 373 -25.11 13.37 10.01
C VAL A 373 -24.86 11.97 10.58
N CYS A 374 -25.53 10.99 9.98
CA CYS A 374 -25.20 9.58 10.08
C CYS A 374 -24.63 9.11 8.73
N ALA A 375 -23.33 8.82 8.68
CA ALA A 375 -22.67 8.26 7.52
C ALA A 375 -22.67 6.73 7.58
N VAL A 376 -23.08 6.07 6.51
CA VAL A 376 -23.21 4.61 6.44
C VAL A 376 -22.31 4.06 5.34
N TYR A 377 -21.52 3.04 5.66
CA TYR A 377 -20.64 2.30 4.75
C TYR A 377 -21.31 0.99 4.34
N LEU A 378 -21.53 0.77 3.03
CA LEU A 378 -22.23 -0.41 2.52
C LEU A 378 -21.53 -1.00 1.29
N ALA A 379 -21.12 -2.26 1.36
CA ALA A 379 -20.37 -2.93 0.29
C ALA A 379 -21.23 -3.22 -0.96
N ASN A 380 -22.55 -3.36 -0.81
CA ASN A 380 -23.45 -3.73 -1.91
C ASN A 380 -24.56 -2.72 -2.11
N ILE A 381 -24.94 -2.48 -3.37
CA ILE A 381 -26.04 -1.58 -3.70
C ILE A 381 -27.39 -2.09 -3.19
N THR A 382 -27.56 -3.41 -3.05
CA THR A 382 -28.77 -4.01 -2.45
C THR A 382 -28.93 -3.62 -0.99
N GLN A 383 -27.84 -3.51 -0.22
CA GLN A 383 -27.91 -3.02 1.16
C GLN A 383 -28.30 -1.55 1.22
N VAL A 384 -27.92 -0.75 0.21
CA VAL A 384 -28.36 0.65 0.09
C VAL A 384 -29.88 0.70 -0.16
N ILE A 385 -30.39 -0.18 -1.02
CA ILE A 385 -31.83 -0.33 -1.25
C ILE A 385 -32.54 -0.69 0.06
N ASP A 386 -32.05 -1.69 0.80
CA ASP A 386 -32.61 -2.09 2.09
C ASP A 386 -32.57 -0.94 3.12
N LEU A 387 -31.51 -0.13 3.12
CA LEU A 387 -31.40 1.05 3.97
C LEU A 387 -32.50 2.08 3.66
N LEU A 388 -32.70 2.39 2.37
CA LEU A 388 -33.70 3.37 1.94
C LEU A 388 -35.13 2.85 2.19
N GLU A 389 -35.37 1.56 1.97
CA GLU A 389 -36.66 0.93 2.26
C GLU A 389 -36.94 0.92 3.76
N GLY A 390 -35.92 0.63 4.58
CA GLY A 390 -36.02 0.73 6.03
C GLY A 390 -36.35 2.15 6.51
N LEU A 391 -35.74 3.18 5.92
CA LEU A 391 -36.08 4.58 6.20
C LEU A 391 -37.54 4.89 5.86
N ARG A 392 -38.00 4.46 4.68
CA ARG A 392 -39.38 4.68 4.21
C ARG A 392 -40.41 4.00 5.11
N CYS A 393 -40.15 2.77 5.53
CA CYS A 393 -41.09 1.96 6.32
C CYS A 393 -41.09 2.32 7.82
N SER A 394 -39.95 2.71 8.38
CA SER A 394 -39.85 3.05 9.80
C SER A 394 -40.31 4.47 10.13
N GLY A 395 -40.38 5.36 9.14
CA GLY A 395 -40.80 6.76 9.34
C GLY A 395 -39.86 7.57 10.23
N VAL A 396 -38.64 7.08 10.46
CA VAL A 396 -37.65 7.78 11.30
C VAL A 396 -37.24 9.12 10.66
N PRO A 397 -36.91 10.15 11.45
CA PRO A 397 -36.66 11.49 10.94
C PRO A 397 -35.23 11.62 10.37
N ALA A 398 -34.93 10.86 9.31
CA ALA A 398 -33.65 10.88 8.60
C ALA A 398 -33.86 11.02 7.10
N LEU A 399 -33.17 12.00 6.50
CA LEU A 399 -33.17 12.28 5.06
C LEU A 399 -31.90 11.73 4.43
N CYS A 400 -32.01 10.97 3.35
CA CYS A 400 -30.86 10.59 2.53
C CYS A 400 -30.45 11.77 1.64
N GLU A 401 -29.32 12.42 1.95
CA GLU A 401 -28.81 13.56 1.17
C GLU A 401 -28.04 13.10 -0.06
N ARG A 402 -27.27 12.01 0.08
CA ARG A 402 -26.29 11.61 -0.93
C ARG A 402 -25.92 10.14 -0.80
N ILE A 403 -25.68 9.49 -1.93
CA ILE A 403 -25.06 8.17 -2.05
C ILE A 403 -23.90 8.33 -3.02
N VAL A 404 -22.69 7.91 -2.63
CA VAL A 404 -21.50 8.03 -3.48
C VAL A 404 -20.64 6.80 -3.44
N GLU A 405 -19.82 6.66 -4.49
CA GLU A 405 -18.63 5.83 -4.51
C GLU A 405 -17.40 6.74 -4.70
N VAL A 406 -16.26 6.37 -4.12
CA VAL A 406 -15.03 7.17 -4.18
C VAL A 406 -13.94 6.39 -4.92
N PRO A 407 -13.75 6.60 -6.24
CA PRO A 407 -12.65 6.01 -6.98
C PRO A 407 -11.33 6.77 -6.73
N VAL A 408 -10.25 6.05 -6.45
CA VAL A 408 -8.88 6.59 -6.41
C VAL A 408 -8.06 5.91 -7.50
N ARG A 409 -7.43 6.71 -8.37
CA ARG A 409 -6.65 6.20 -9.49
C ARG A 409 -5.19 6.61 -9.38
N ASP A 410 -4.31 5.63 -9.21
CA ASP A 410 -2.87 5.85 -9.15
C ASP A 410 -2.33 6.15 -10.55
N TRP A 411 -1.37 7.07 -10.64
CA TRP A 411 -0.70 7.44 -11.89
C TRP A 411 0.79 7.11 -11.83
N VAL A 412 1.31 6.62 -12.95
CA VAL A 412 2.73 6.50 -13.21
C VAL A 412 3.15 7.70 -14.02
N VAL A 413 3.98 8.55 -13.41
CA VAL A 413 4.64 9.68 -14.06
C VAL A 413 6.14 9.43 -14.07
N ALA A 414 6.73 9.44 -15.25
CA ALA A 414 8.10 8.99 -15.46
C ALA A 414 8.76 9.76 -16.61
N PRO A 415 10.04 10.16 -16.50
CA PRO A 415 10.81 10.57 -17.66
C PRO A 415 10.76 9.49 -18.75
N ALA A 416 10.55 9.92 -19.99
CA ALA A 416 10.55 9.06 -21.15
C ALA A 416 11.95 8.50 -21.39
N LEU A 417 12.02 7.19 -21.64
CA LEU A 417 13.24 6.47 -21.93
C LEU A 417 13.18 5.89 -23.33
N GLN A 418 14.28 6.02 -24.05
CA GLN A 418 14.56 5.31 -25.30
C GLN A 418 14.79 3.81 -25.02
N LYS A 419 14.78 2.99 -26.07
CA LYS A 419 14.96 1.52 -25.95
C LYS A 419 16.31 1.13 -25.32
N ASP A 420 17.31 1.97 -25.47
CA ASP A 420 18.66 1.83 -24.90
C ASP A 420 18.75 2.29 -23.43
N GLY A 421 17.66 2.83 -22.86
CA GLY A 421 17.60 3.34 -21.50
C GLY A 421 18.08 4.77 -21.32
N GLN A 422 18.44 5.48 -22.40
CA GLN A 422 18.72 6.91 -22.34
C GLN A 422 17.43 7.71 -22.24
N TYR A 423 17.50 8.92 -21.68
CA TYR A 423 16.35 9.83 -21.67
C TYR A 423 16.03 10.30 -23.10
N CYS A 424 14.74 10.44 -23.40
CA CYS A 424 14.33 11.15 -24.61
C CYS A 424 14.66 12.65 -24.46
N THR A 425 14.91 13.33 -25.56
CA THR A 425 15.06 14.78 -25.59
C THR A 425 13.79 15.41 -26.15
N ARG A 426 13.32 16.48 -25.51
CA ARG A 426 12.18 17.26 -25.96
C ARG A 426 12.56 17.94 -27.27
N LYS A 427 11.88 17.57 -28.36
CA LYS A 427 11.98 18.30 -29.62
C LYS A 427 11.07 19.52 -29.54
N ALA A 428 11.57 20.69 -29.93
CA ALA A 428 10.71 21.83 -30.17
C ALA A 428 9.65 21.42 -31.22
N PRO A 429 8.39 21.88 -31.09
CA PRO A 429 7.43 21.68 -32.16
C PRO A 429 8.02 22.28 -33.45
N ASN A 430 7.98 21.51 -34.54
CA ASN A 430 8.38 22.01 -35.84
C ASN A 430 7.40 23.12 -36.25
N LEU A 431 7.80 24.38 -36.05
CA LEU A 431 7.22 25.52 -36.74
C LEU A 431 7.75 25.50 -38.18
N ALA A 432 7.31 24.52 -38.98
CA ALA A 432 7.63 24.50 -40.40
C ALA A 432 6.68 25.45 -41.12
N GLU A 433 7.20 26.65 -41.37
CA GLU A 433 7.09 27.44 -42.61
C GLU A 433 5.68 27.63 -43.20
N ASP A 434 5.09 28.78 -42.89
CA ASP A 434 4.15 29.42 -43.81
C ASP A 434 4.95 29.87 -45.04
N PRO A 435 4.70 29.37 -46.26
CA PRO A 435 5.53 29.66 -47.41
C PRO A 435 5.08 30.97 -48.07
N ARG A 436 5.08 32.10 -47.35
CA ARG A 436 4.87 33.44 -47.91
C ARG A 436 5.49 34.54 -47.06
N SER A 437 6.76 34.83 -47.31
CA SER A 437 7.28 36.20 -47.46
C SER A 437 8.79 36.13 -47.63
N GLU A 438 9.24 36.20 -48.88
CA GLU A 438 10.58 36.66 -49.18
C GLU A 438 10.68 38.17 -48.87
N GLU A 439 11.90 38.57 -48.51
CA GLU A 439 12.44 39.95 -48.47
C GLU A 439 12.06 40.84 -47.26
N GLU A 440 13.00 41.02 -46.32
CA GLU A 440 13.90 42.18 -46.28
C GLU A 440 14.94 42.06 -45.14
N MET A 441 16.17 42.52 -45.43
CA MET A 441 17.34 42.54 -44.53
C MET A 441 17.37 43.82 -43.69
N SER A 442 17.80 43.73 -42.42
CA SER A 442 19.07 44.31 -41.92
C SER A 442 19.05 44.63 -40.40
N ASP A 443 20.15 44.24 -39.76
CA ASP A 443 20.86 44.84 -38.61
C ASP A 443 20.13 45.27 -37.33
N GLY A 444 20.63 44.74 -36.21
CA GLY A 444 20.70 45.50 -34.97
C GLY A 444 20.55 44.71 -33.66
N ALA A 445 21.68 44.56 -32.97
CA ALA A 445 21.84 44.59 -31.51
C ALA A 445 21.40 43.39 -30.66
N ASP A 446 22.44 42.74 -30.10
CA ASP A 446 22.64 42.47 -28.67
C ASP A 446 21.42 42.10 -27.83
N GLY A 447 21.35 40.82 -27.47
CA GLY A 447 20.47 40.32 -26.43
C GLY A 447 20.35 38.81 -26.42
N GLU A 448 21.47 38.07 -26.49
CA GLU A 448 21.45 36.65 -26.09
C GLU A 448 21.29 36.58 -24.57
N ASP A 449 20.07 36.85 -24.10
CA ASP A 449 19.60 36.39 -22.80
C ASP A 449 19.43 34.87 -22.93
N ASN A 450 20.56 34.18 -22.75
CA ASN A 450 20.71 32.74 -22.75
C ASN A 450 20.07 32.19 -21.47
N PHE A 451 18.74 32.32 -21.35
CA PHE A 451 17.94 31.59 -20.37
C PHE A 451 17.96 30.11 -20.76
N SER A 452 19.06 29.43 -20.40
CA SER A 452 19.07 27.98 -20.29
C SER A 452 17.82 27.59 -19.48
N PRO A 453 16.88 26.79 -20.00
CA PRO A 453 15.74 26.40 -19.20
C PRO A 453 16.29 25.57 -18.04
N ALA A 454 16.23 26.11 -16.83
CA ALA A 454 16.79 25.48 -15.63
C ALA A 454 16.16 24.10 -15.34
N PHE A 455 15.10 23.73 -16.07
CA PHE A 455 14.40 22.45 -16.04
C PHE A 455 13.77 22.14 -17.42
N GLY A 456 13.81 20.88 -17.89
CA GLY A 456 12.77 20.38 -18.82
C GLY A 456 13.17 19.67 -20.11
N ASP A 457 14.43 19.27 -20.33
CA ASP A 457 14.83 18.64 -21.60
C ASP A 457 14.28 17.23 -21.80
N VAL A 458 13.89 16.55 -20.73
CA VAL A 458 13.36 15.19 -20.80
C VAL A 458 11.84 15.23 -20.80
N PRO A 459 11.16 14.75 -21.87
CA PRO A 459 9.72 14.62 -21.85
C PRO A 459 9.30 13.53 -20.87
N TYR A 460 8.12 13.66 -20.27
CA TYR A 460 7.58 12.68 -19.33
C TYR A 460 6.43 11.92 -19.97
N ILE A 461 6.33 10.63 -19.63
CA ILE A 461 5.14 9.84 -19.84
C ILE A 461 4.28 9.91 -18.57
N ALA A 462 2.98 10.10 -18.75
CA ALA A 462 1.98 10.06 -17.69
C ALA A 462 0.87 9.12 -18.12
N ARG A 463 0.58 8.12 -17.30
CA ARG A 463 -0.53 7.18 -17.52
C ARG A 463 -1.05 6.62 -16.20
N PRO A 464 -2.30 6.16 -16.13
CA PRO A 464 -2.77 5.38 -14.99
C PRO A 464 -1.86 4.16 -14.74
N HIS A 465 -1.66 3.85 -13.46
CA HIS A 465 -1.04 2.60 -13.03
C HIS A 465 -1.87 1.42 -13.55
N ALA A 466 -1.21 0.31 -13.87
CA ALA A 466 -1.90 -0.84 -14.47
C ALA A 466 -2.83 -1.54 -13.46
N GLU A 467 -2.40 -1.57 -12.19
CA GLU A 467 -3.20 -2.06 -11.07
C GLU A 467 -3.89 -0.87 -10.42
N GLN A 468 -5.20 -0.97 -10.23
CA GLN A 468 -6.04 0.04 -9.60
C GLN A 468 -6.87 -0.64 -8.52
N MET A 469 -7.25 0.14 -7.49
CA MET A 469 -8.16 -0.35 -6.46
C MET A 469 -9.56 -0.49 -7.04
N SER A 470 -10.18 -1.65 -6.84
CA SER A 470 -11.57 -1.91 -7.24
C SER A 470 -12.56 -1.24 -6.27
N HIS A 471 -13.86 -1.44 -6.54
CA HIS A 471 -14.94 -1.07 -5.63
C HIS A 471 -14.67 -1.53 -4.19
N THR A 472 -15.01 -0.66 -3.24
CA THR A 472 -14.93 -0.94 -1.80
C THR A 472 -16.31 -0.87 -1.17
N ALA A 473 -17.00 0.27 -1.32
CA ALA A 473 -18.36 0.48 -0.83
C ALA A 473 -19.03 1.70 -1.46
N PHE A 474 -20.34 1.74 -1.25
CA PHE A 474 -21.18 2.92 -1.32
C PHE A 474 -21.19 3.61 0.05
N LEU A 475 -21.04 4.93 0.06
CA LEU A 475 -21.14 5.77 1.24
C LEU A 475 -22.44 6.55 1.18
N VAL A 476 -23.30 6.35 2.19
CA VAL A 476 -24.61 6.99 2.28
C VAL A 476 -24.57 8.05 3.36
N LYS A 477 -24.97 9.28 3.01
CA LYS A 477 -25.07 10.41 3.93
C LYS A 477 -26.52 10.61 4.33
N LEU A 478 -26.84 10.32 5.59
CA LEU A 478 -28.16 10.58 6.17
C LEU A 478 -28.08 11.82 7.07
N ARG A 479 -29.05 12.74 6.98
CA ARG A 479 -29.18 13.87 7.90
C ARG A 479 -30.43 13.71 8.77
N LYS A 480 -30.27 13.84 10.08
CA LYS A 480 -31.42 13.92 10.99
C LYS A 480 -32.15 15.25 10.77
N PHE A 481 -33.46 15.19 10.55
CA PHE A 481 -34.31 16.38 10.54
C PHE A 481 -35.20 16.40 11.79
N VAL A 482 -35.85 17.53 12.04
CA VAL A 482 -36.87 17.68 13.09
C VAL A 482 -38.20 17.88 12.37
N GLN A 483 -39.23 17.16 12.80
CA GLN A 483 -40.60 17.32 12.31
C GLN A 483 -41.30 18.48 12.98
#